data_AF-A0A9Q0PQ09-F1
#
_entry.id   AF-A0A9Q0PQ09-F1
#
_cell.length_a   1.000
_cell.length_b   1.000
_cell.length_c   1.000
_cell.angle_alpha   90.00
_cell.angle_beta   90.00
_cell.angle_gamma   90.00
#
_symmetry.space_group_name_H-M   'P 1'
#
loop_
_entity.id
_entity.type
_entity.pdbx_description
1 polymer ?
#
loop_
_entity_poly.entity_id
_entity_poly.type
_entity_poly.pdbx_seq_one_letter_code
_entity_poly.pdbx_strand_id
1 'polypeptide(L)'
;MRKEEDESLIIYLKKEVEAALLRTDSLEKENQELQQEVVRLKAQISSLKAHDNERKSMLWKKLQNPFESSKTDVFLQKQSDFVKVSERSVEHSSPRTSIQELAPRKETLAKVPNPPPKPTSVAPPSPKEVGSNKLSPTSAPPPPPPPPKMSVGSKTVRRVPEVVEFYRLLTRRDAHMENRINSAAIPVVAFTPSMIGEIENRSSYLSAIKSDVEKQKEFINFLIKEVESAAFKEISDVKAFVKWLDDELSSLVDERAVLKHFPQWPERKADALREAAFNYRDLTNLESEVSSFQDNTKEPLIQSLGRMQALQDRLERSVNNTERTRESMIKRYRDLQIPWEWLLNTGLIGQVGGM
;
A
#
# COMPACT_ATOMS: atom_id res chain seq x y z
N MET A 1 13.85 -71.50 5.43
CA MET A 1 12.85 -70.56 4.91
C MET A 1 12.35 -69.65 6.02
N ARG A 2 11.14 -69.77 6.60
CA ARG A 2 10.59 -68.74 7.53
C ARG A 2 11.58 -68.10 8.53
N LYS A 3 12.39 -68.89 9.25
CA LYS A 3 13.39 -68.36 10.20
C LYS A 3 14.50 -67.51 9.56
N GLU A 4 14.96 -67.87 8.37
CA GLU A 4 16.01 -67.14 7.63
C GLU A 4 15.47 -65.86 6.98
N GLU A 5 14.18 -65.87 6.61
CA GLU A 5 13.45 -64.69 6.13
C GLU A 5 13.27 -63.66 7.27
N ASP A 6 12.88 -64.13 8.46
CA ASP A 6 12.78 -63.31 9.68
C ASP A 6 14.15 -62.70 10.06
N GLU A 7 15.24 -63.49 10.06
CA GLU A 7 16.60 -63.00 10.35
C GLU A 7 17.08 -61.97 9.30
N SER A 8 16.77 -62.18 8.02
CA SER A 8 17.10 -61.23 6.94
C SER A 8 16.36 -59.90 7.10
N LEU A 9 15.08 -59.94 7.49
CA LEU A 9 14.27 -58.77 7.76
C LEU A 9 14.79 -57.98 8.98
N ILE A 10 15.20 -58.68 10.05
CA ILE A 10 15.80 -58.06 11.25
C ILE A 10 17.11 -57.34 10.91
N ILE A 11 17.96 -57.95 10.08
CA ILE A 11 19.23 -57.31 9.64
C ILE A 11 18.94 -56.06 8.79
N TYR A 12 17.97 -56.13 7.88
CA TYR A 12 17.57 -54.98 7.06
C TYR A 12 17.02 -53.83 7.92
N LEU A 13 16.06 -54.11 8.80
CA LEU A 13 15.46 -53.11 9.71
C LEU A 13 16.51 -52.47 10.63
N LYS A 14 17.45 -53.25 11.15
CA LYS A 14 18.55 -52.73 11.98
C LYS A 14 19.41 -51.72 11.22
N LYS A 15 19.73 -52.01 9.96
CA LYS A 15 20.52 -51.12 9.09
C LYS A 15 19.75 -49.84 8.72
N GLU A 16 18.44 -49.94 8.50
CA GLU A 16 17.58 -48.79 8.21
C GLU A 16 17.46 -47.86 9.44
N VAL A 17 17.32 -48.44 10.65
CA VAL A 17 17.34 -47.68 11.92
C VAL A 17 18.68 -46.97 12.13
N GLU A 18 19.81 -47.66 11.88
CA GLU A 18 21.15 -47.07 11.98
C GLU A 18 21.35 -45.90 11.00
N ALA A 19 20.88 -46.04 9.76
CA ALA A 19 20.91 -44.95 8.77
C ALA A 19 20.00 -43.77 9.16
N ALA A 20 18.81 -44.04 9.72
CA ALA A 20 17.91 -43.00 10.22
C ALA A 20 18.48 -42.24 11.42
N LEU A 21 19.24 -42.92 12.29
CA LEU A 21 19.90 -42.32 13.45
C LEU A 21 21.00 -41.35 13.00
N LEU A 22 21.91 -41.79 12.11
CA LEU A 22 22.95 -40.93 11.52
C LEU A 22 22.37 -39.71 10.79
N ARG A 23 21.24 -39.88 10.09
CA ARG A 23 20.52 -38.75 9.46
C ARG A 23 19.97 -37.77 10.49
N THR A 24 19.47 -38.27 11.63
CA THR A 24 18.94 -37.45 12.71
C THR A 24 20.04 -36.63 13.37
N ASP A 25 21.17 -37.25 13.71
CA ASP A 25 22.35 -36.56 14.27
C ASP A 25 22.86 -35.45 13.34
N SER A 26 22.90 -35.71 12.02
CA SER A 26 23.30 -34.72 11.01
C SER A 26 22.34 -33.53 10.94
N LEU A 27 21.03 -33.79 11.00
CA LEU A 27 19.99 -32.74 10.97
C LEU A 27 19.96 -31.94 12.28
N GLU A 28 20.20 -32.57 13.42
CA GLU A 28 20.30 -31.88 14.71
C GLU A 28 21.50 -30.94 14.74
N LYS A 29 22.65 -31.35 14.19
CA LYS A 29 23.81 -30.48 14.03
C LYS A 29 23.52 -29.28 13.11
N GLU A 30 22.92 -29.50 11.94
CA GLU A 30 22.53 -28.42 11.03
C GLU A 30 21.55 -27.43 11.71
N ASN A 31 20.59 -27.94 12.48
CA ASN A 31 19.65 -27.12 13.24
C ASN A 31 20.36 -26.28 14.33
N GLN A 32 21.37 -26.83 15.01
CA GLN A 32 22.21 -26.06 15.95
C GLN A 32 23.00 -24.95 15.24
N GLU A 33 23.58 -25.22 14.06
CA GLU A 33 24.28 -24.21 13.25
C GLU A 33 23.33 -23.10 12.78
N LEU A 34 22.13 -23.45 12.31
CA LEU A 34 21.07 -22.49 11.94
C LEU A 34 20.59 -21.65 13.13
N GLN A 35 20.46 -22.23 14.32
CA GLN A 35 20.11 -21.49 15.54
C GLN A 35 21.17 -20.46 15.91
N GLN A 36 22.46 -20.81 15.81
CA GLN A 36 23.56 -19.87 16.03
C GLN A 36 23.55 -18.73 15.01
N GLU A 37 23.30 -19.03 13.73
CA GLU A 37 23.19 -18.03 12.67
C GLU A 37 21.99 -17.09 12.88
N VAL A 38 20.84 -17.61 13.31
CA VAL A 38 19.67 -16.79 13.69
C VAL A 38 19.99 -15.86 14.87
N VAL A 39 20.74 -16.30 15.87
CA VAL A 39 21.21 -15.44 16.97
C VAL A 39 22.15 -14.34 16.45
N ARG A 40 23.11 -14.70 15.59
CA ARG A 40 24.05 -13.76 14.96
C ARG A 40 23.33 -12.68 14.14
N LEU A 41 22.36 -13.09 13.31
CA LEU A 41 21.55 -12.18 12.50
C LEU A 41 20.64 -11.28 13.35
N LYS A 42 20.03 -11.82 14.42
CA LYS A 42 19.25 -11.01 15.38
C LYS A 42 20.11 -9.93 16.08
N ALA A 43 21.35 -10.25 16.45
CA ALA A 43 22.29 -9.28 16.99
C ALA A 43 22.66 -8.20 15.95
N GLN A 44 22.92 -8.59 14.69
CA GLN A 44 23.21 -7.66 13.60
C GLN A 44 22.03 -6.71 13.31
N ILE A 45 20.80 -7.24 13.23
CA ILE A 45 19.57 -6.43 13.06
C ILE A 45 19.39 -5.45 14.23
N SER A 46 19.65 -5.89 15.46
CA SER A 46 19.55 -5.04 16.66
C SER A 46 20.56 -3.89 16.63
N SER A 47 21.80 -4.16 16.20
CA SER A 47 22.83 -3.13 15.99
C SER A 47 22.45 -2.12 14.91
N LEU A 48 21.97 -2.58 13.74
CA LEU A 48 21.49 -1.70 12.67
C LEU A 48 20.31 -0.83 13.13
N LYS A 49 19.37 -1.40 13.88
CA LYS A 49 18.21 -0.68 14.43
C LYS A 49 18.63 0.37 15.47
N ALA A 50 19.63 0.07 16.30
CA ALA A 50 20.21 1.05 17.22
C ALA A 50 20.85 2.22 16.46
N HIS A 51 21.64 1.92 15.42
CA HIS A 51 22.29 2.95 14.59
C HIS A 51 21.27 3.82 13.83
N ASP A 52 20.19 3.25 13.31
CA ASP A 52 19.12 4.01 12.64
C ASP A 52 18.36 4.91 13.63
N ASN A 53 18.04 4.40 14.83
CA ASN A 53 17.46 5.20 15.90
C ASN A 53 18.38 6.35 16.35
N GLU A 54 19.69 6.12 16.41
CA GLU A 54 20.68 7.14 16.74
C GLU A 54 20.76 8.23 15.66
N ARG A 55 20.81 7.84 14.37
CA ARG A 55 20.75 8.79 13.24
C ARG A 55 19.47 9.63 13.28
N LYS A 56 18.32 8.99 13.51
CA LYS A 56 17.03 9.69 13.69
C LYS A 56 17.08 10.65 14.86
N SER A 57 17.59 10.22 16.02
CA SER A 57 17.76 11.07 17.21
C SER A 57 18.67 12.27 16.95
N MET A 58 19.79 12.10 16.25
CA MET A 58 20.67 13.20 15.84
C MET A 58 19.98 14.18 14.88
N LEU A 59 19.19 13.69 13.91
CA LEU A 59 18.42 14.53 12.99
C LEU A 59 17.32 15.30 13.72
N TRP A 60 16.57 14.64 14.62
CA TRP A 60 15.57 15.30 15.47
C TRP A 60 16.18 16.38 16.37
N LYS A 61 17.33 16.12 17.00
CA LYS A 61 18.06 17.13 17.79
C LYS A 61 18.49 18.33 16.94
N LYS A 62 18.97 18.10 15.71
CA LYS A 62 19.31 19.19 14.76
C LYS A 62 18.09 19.99 14.29
N LEU A 63 16.93 19.35 14.19
CA LEU A 63 15.66 20.03 13.85
C LEU A 63 15.14 20.90 15.01
N GLN A 64 15.35 20.46 16.25
CA GLN A 64 14.86 21.15 17.44
C GLN A 64 15.73 22.36 17.85
N ASN A 65 17.05 22.33 17.61
CA ASN A 65 18.00 23.41 17.97
C ASN A 65 18.75 23.96 16.73
N PRO A 66 18.19 24.92 15.98
CA PRO A 66 18.85 25.45 14.77
C PRO A 66 20.06 26.37 15.01
N PHE A 67 20.28 26.86 16.24
CA PHE A 67 21.20 27.98 16.51
C PHE A 67 22.59 27.61 17.09
N GLU A 68 22.85 26.34 17.43
CA GLU A 68 24.14 25.93 18.04
C GLU A 68 25.20 25.39 17.05
N SER A 69 24.95 25.40 15.74
CA SER A 69 25.88 24.84 14.75
C SER A 69 27.05 25.78 14.39
N SER A 70 27.66 26.47 15.37
CA SER A 70 28.77 27.41 15.16
C SER A 70 29.80 27.40 16.30
N LYS A 71 30.20 26.21 16.77
CA LYS A 71 31.46 25.94 17.52
C LYS A 71 31.62 24.45 17.84
N THR A 72 32.13 23.66 16.90
CA THR A 72 32.99 22.46 17.11
C THR A 72 33.42 21.95 15.74
N ASP A 73 34.25 22.73 15.07
CA ASP A 73 35.25 22.18 14.16
C ASP A 73 36.61 22.27 14.89
N VAL A 74 37.61 21.52 14.43
CA VAL A 74 38.89 21.20 15.12
C VAL A 74 38.79 20.01 16.10
N PHE A 75 39.71 19.05 15.89
CA PHE A 75 40.07 17.92 16.74
C PHE A 75 39.21 16.64 16.70
N LEU A 76 39.31 15.87 15.61
CA LEU A 76 40.29 14.76 15.56
C LEU A 76 40.43 14.19 14.14
N GLN A 77 41.32 14.79 13.36
CA GLN A 77 41.96 14.10 12.24
C GLN A 77 43.03 13.16 12.80
N LYS A 78 42.95 11.86 12.48
CA LYS A 78 44.04 10.87 12.32
C LYS A 78 43.61 9.45 12.75
N GLN A 79 43.22 8.62 11.80
CA GLN A 79 44.02 7.44 11.44
C GLN A 79 43.67 6.99 10.01
N SER A 80 44.68 6.54 9.26
CA SER A 80 44.57 6.12 7.85
C SER A 80 44.91 4.62 7.72
N ASP A 81 44.57 4.06 6.55
CA ASP A 81 45.08 2.81 5.97
C ASP A 81 44.54 1.51 6.64
N PHE A 82 44.30 0.38 5.95
CA PHE A 82 44.76 -0.10 4.63
C PHE A 82 43.85 -1.24 4.07
N VAL A 83 44.14 -1.75 2.85
CA VAL A 83 43.53 -2.94 2.17
C VAL A 83 42.07 -2.76 1.65
N LYS A 84 41.68 -2.72 0.36
CA LYS A 84 42.15 -3.21 -0.98
C LYS A 84 41.55 -4.57 -1.43
N VAL A 85 40.95 -4.59 -2.64
CA VAL A 85 40.44 -5.77 -3.42
C VAL A 85 39.12 -6.37 -2.89
N SER A 86 38.10 -6.75 -3.69
CA SER A 86 37.92 -6.81 -5.16
C SER A 86 36.51 -6.38 -5.58
N GLU A 87 36.37 -5.81 -6.77
CA GLU A 87 35.08 -5.79 -7.47
C GLU A 87 34.69 -7.22 -7.91
N ARG A 88 33.39 -7.53 -7.86
CA ARG A 88 32.77 -8.53 -8.75
C ARG A 88 31.38 -8.06 -9.12
N SER A 89 31.25 -7.60 -10.37
CA SER A 89 29.98 -7.20 -10.96
C SER A 89 29.04 -8.39 -11.11
N VAL A 90 27.77 -8.23 -10.74
CA VAL A 90 26.64 -9.01 -11.26
C VAL A 90 25.48 -8.04 -11.49
N GLU A 91 25.04 -7.95 -12.73
CA GLU A 91 23.88 -7.16 -13.12
C GLU A 91 22.60 -7.78 -12.56
N HIS A 92 21.76 -7.00 -11.88
CA HIS A 92 20.33 -7.29 -11.85
C HIS A 92 19.51 -6.02 -12.06
N SER A 93 18.73 -6.06 -13.14
CA SER A 93 17.79 -5.03 -13.53
C SER A 93 16.61 -4.96 -12.56
N SER A 94 16.08 -3.75 -12.37
CA SER A 94 14.71 -3.55 -11.89
C SER A 94 14.15 -2.28 -12.53
N PRO A 95 12.96 -2.31 -13.17
CA PRO A 95 12.51 -1.18 -13.98
C PRO A 95 12.04 -0.02 -13.10
N ARG A 96 12.38 1.21 -13.52
CA ARG A 96 11.64 2.41 -13.09
C ARG A 96 10.17 2.26 -13.48
N THR A 97 9.27 2.29 -12.51
CA THR A 97 7.85 2.51 -12.76
C THR A 97 7.67 3.87 -13.42
N SER A 98 7.27 3.85 -14.69
CA SER A 98 6.95 5.05 -15.46
C SER A 98 5.66 5.66 -14.91
N ILE A 99 5.75 6.90 -14.43
CA ILE A 99 4.56 7.70 -14.10
C ILE A 99 3.90 8.06 -15.44
N GLN A 100 2.80 7.38 -15.77
CA GLN A 100 1.99 7.74 -16.93
C GLN A 100 1.15 8.96 -16.59
N GLU A 101 1.44 10.04 -17.30
CA GLU A 101 0.75 11.32 -17.27
C GLU A 101 -0.72 11.13 -17.70
N LEU A 102 -1.66 11.37 -16.79
CA LEU A 102 -3.09 11.24 -17.07
C LEU A 102 -3.62 12.49 -17.80
N ALA A 103 -4.18 12.26 -18.98
CA ALA A 103 -4.86 13.28 -19.78
C ALA A 103 -6.03 13.94 -19.01
N PRO A 104 -6.38 15.21 -19.33
CA PRO A 104 -7.33 15.98 -18.54
C PRO A 104 -8.74 15.39 -18.58
N ARG A 105 -9.29 15.05 -17.41
CA ARG A 105 -10.71 14.74 -17.27
C ARG A 105 -11.54 16.01 -17.44
N LYS A 106 -12.64 15.87 -18.18
CA LYS A 106 -13.66 16.91 -18.38
C LYS A 106 -14.18 17.46 -17.05
N GLU A 107 -14.53 18.74 -17.05
CA GLU A 107 -15.27 19.37 -15.97
C GLU A 107 -16.54 18.59 -15.64
N THR A 108 -16.62 18.10 -14.40
CA THR A 108 -17.85 17.54 -13.84
C THR A 108 -18.77 18.69 -13.42
N LEU A 109 -19.86 18.85 -14.16
CA LEU A 109 -21.02 19.65 -13.75
C LEU A 109 -21.57 19.08 -12.42
N ALA A 110 -22.18 19.94 -11.58
CA ALA A 110 -22.76 19.53 -10.30
C ALA A 110 -23.68 18.30 -10.47
N LYS A 111 -23.34 17.20 -9.81
CA LYS A 111 -24.01 15.90 -9.94
C LYS A 111 -25.13 15.80 -8.90
N VAL A 112 -26.34 15.43 -9.35
CA VAL A 112 -27.44 15.07 -8.45
C VAL A 112 -27.12 13.70 -7.80
N PRO A 113 -27.27 13.52 -6.47
CA PRO A 113 -27.02 12.24 -5.83
C PRO A 113 -27.95 11.14 -6.38
N ASN A 114 -27.41 9.95 -6.63
CA ASN A 114 -28.25 8.77 -6.84
C ASN A 114 -28.79 8.31 -5.47
N PRO A 115 -30.07 7.93 -5.33
CA PRO A 115 -30.59 7.39 -4.08
C PRO A 115 -29.94 6.02 -3.77
N PRO A 116 -29.74 5.66 -2.48
CA PRO A 116 -29.22 4.35 -2.12
C PRO A 116 -30.18 3.21 -2.51
N PRO A 117 -29.67 1.98 -2.67
CA PRO A 117 -30.50 0.81 -2.93
C PRO A 117 -31.49 0.59 -1.77
N LYS A 118 -32.79 0.62 -2.09
CA LYS A 118 -33.86 0.29 -1.12
C LYS A 118 -33.88 -1.22 -0.85
N PRO A 119 -34.16 -1.65 0.40
CA PRO A 119 -34.36 -3.06 0.70
C PRO A 119 -35.54 -3.63 -0.11
N THR A 120 -35.37 -4.88 -0.56
CA THR A 120 -36.06 -5.47 -1.71
C THR A 120 -37.59 -5.55 -1.60
N SER A 121 -38.28 -5.09 -2.64
CA SER A 121 -39.61 -5.58 -3.05
C SER A 121 -39.59 -5.87 -4.55
N VAL A 122 -40.32 -6.91 -4.99
CA VAL A 122 -40.05 -7.66 -6.22
C VAL A 122 -40.97 -7.25 -7.40
N ALA A 123 -40.49 -7.50 -8.63
CA ALA A 123 -41.18 -7.54 -9.95
C ALA A 123 -40.96 -6.32 -10.90
N PRO A 124 -41.26 -6.43 -12.22
CA PRO A 124 -40.28 -6.91 -13.22
C PRO A 124 -40.03 -5.96 -14.42
N PRO A 125 -39.03 -6.22 -15.31
CA PRO A 125 -38.55 -5.26 -16.31
C PRO A 125 -39.18 -5.40 -17.73
N SER A 126 -39.03 -4.35 -18.56
CA SER A 126 -39.40 -4.33 -19.99
C SER A 126 -38.67 -3.22 -20.76
N PRO A 127 -38.58 -3.24 -22.12
CA PRO A 127 -37.26 -3.42 -22.74
C PRO A 127 -36.81 -2.32 -23.75
N LYS A 128 -35.75 -2.66 -24.52
CA LYS A 128 -34.86 -1.79 -25.32
C LYS A 128 -35.37 -1.43 -26.74
N GLU A 129 -34.88 -0.31 -27.26
CA GLU A 129 -34.52 -0.07 -28.69
C GLU A 129 -33.16 0.68 -28.72
N VAL A 130 -32.22 0.60 -29.67
CA VAL A 130 -32.05 -0.05 -31.00
C VAL A 130 -32.46 0.77 -32.24
N GLY A 131 -31.48 1.37 -32.93
CA GLY A 131 -31.58 1.92 -34.30
C GLY A 131 -30.87 3.28 -34.48
N SER A 132 -29.59 3.38 -34.85
CA SER A 132 -28.95 3.18 -36.17
C SER A 132 -29.09 4.35 -37.18
N ASN A 133 -27.97 5.02 -37.54
CA ASN A 133 -27.37 4.97 -38.90
C ASN A 133 -26.28 6.03 -39.23
N LYS A 134 -25.21 5.53 -39.89
CA LYS A 134 -24.37 6.10 -40.98
C LYS A 134 -23.63 7.47 -40.90
N LEU A 135 -22.30 7.36 -40.73
CA LEU A 135 -21.22 7.72 -41.69
C LEU A 135 -21.25 9.04 -42.51
N SER A 136 -20.20 9.87 -42.34
CA SER A 136 -19.31 10.32 -43.45
C SER A 136 -17.97 10.92 -42.90
N PRO A 137 -16.83 10.89 -43.64
CA PRO A 137 -15.50 11.22 -43.09
C PRO A 137 -14.81 12.48 -43.69
N THR A 138 -14.10 13.26 -42.86
CA THR A 138 -12.94 14.17 -43.12
C THR A 138 -12.72 15.01 -41.84
N SER A 139 -11.55 15.54 -41.48
CA SER A 139 -10.19 15.56 -42.05
C SER A 139 -9.14 15.50 -40.93
N ALA A 140 -7.96 14.92 -41.17
CA ALA A 140 -6.84 14.99 -40.22
C ALA A 140 -6.09 16.35 -40.31
N PRO A 141 -5.53 16.87 -39.20
CA PRO A 141 -4.66 18.05 -39.22
C PRO A 141 -3.27 17.73 -39.79
N PRO A 142 -2.54 18.72 -40.34
CA PRO A 142 -1.23 18.50 -40.94
C PRO A 142 -0.12 18.24 -39.91
N PRO A 143 0.95 17.51 -40.27
CA PRO A 143 2.08 17.22 -39.37
C PRO A 143 2.99 18.44 -39.15
N PRO A 144 3.72 18.49 -38.00
CA PRO A 144 4.66 19.57 -37.69
C PRO A 144 5.94 19.51 -38.54
N PRO A 145 6.65 20.65 -38.73
CA PRO A 145 7.86 20.73 -39.55
C PRO A 145 9.08 20.04 -38.92
N PRO A 146 10.02 19.50 -39.73
CA PRO A 146 11.23 18.84 -39.23
C PRO A 146 12.31 19.84 -38.77
N PRO A 147 13.18 19.47 -37.81
CA PRO A 147 14.26 20.33 -37.34
C PRO A 147 15.42 20.47 -38.37
N PRO A 148 16.14 21.60 -38.40
CA PRO A 148 17.25 21.80 -39.33
C PRO A 148 18.44 20.87 -39.01
N LYS A 149 19.04 20.31 -40.06
CA LYS A 149 20.34 19.62 -39.96
C LYS A 149 21.47 20.62 -40.14
N MET A 150 22.43 20.65 -39.22
CA MET A 150 23.75 21.26 -39.44
C MET A 150 24.85 20.19 -39.38
N SER A 151 25.94 20.46 -40.08
CA SER A 151 26.86 19.47 -40.63
C SER A 151 28.00 19.02 -39.70
N VAL A 152 28.53 17.85 -40.05
CA VAL A 152 29.79 17.25 -39.59
C VAL A 152 30.96 18.25 -39.62
N GLY A 153 31.81 18.26 -38.58
CA GLY A 153 33.11 18.94 -38.66
C GLY A 153 33.96 19.05 -37.38
N SER A 154 34.95 18.17 -37.23
CA SER A 154 36.26 18.44 -36.59
C SER A 154 36.41 18.72 -35.08
N LYS A 155 36.89 17.68 -34.38
CA LYS A 155 37.89 17.65 -33.29
C LYS A 155 38.36 19.01 -32.72
N THR A 156 37.98 19.33 -31.46
CA THR A 156 38.89 19.79 -30.38
C THR A 156 38.10 20.00 -29.08
N VAL A 157 38.57 19.46 -27.95
CA VAL A 157 37.95 19.70 -26.64
C VAL A 157 38.40 21.06 -26.11
N ARG A 158 37.64 22.12 -26.37
CA ARG A 158 37.74 23.36 -25.60
C ARG A 158 36.92 23.18 -24.32
N ARG A 159 37.59 23.25 -23.15
CA ARG A 159 36.89 23.42 -21.87
C ARG A 159 36.13 24.75 -21.92
N VAL A 160 34.81 24.68 -21.87
CA VAL A 160 33.95 25.87 -21.90
C VAL A 160 34.16 26.66 -20.60
N PRO A 161 34.55 27.95 -20.64
CA PRO A 161 34.80 28.76 -19.43
C PRO A 161 33.59 28.82 -18.49
N GLU A 162 32.37 28.71 -19.04
CA GLU A 162 31.11 28.70 -18.30
C GLU A 162 31.03 27.63 -17.21
N VAL A 163 31.67 26.46 -17.38
CA VAL A 163 31.64 25.40 -16.35
C VAL A 163 32.51 25.77 -15.14
N VAL A 164 33.59 26.52 -15.36
CA VAL A 164 34.45 27.03 -14.28
C VAL A 164 33.78 28.19 -13.55
N GLU A 165 33.10 29.08 -14.28
CA GLU A 165 32.31 30.15 -13.65
C GLU A 165 31.06 29.59 -12.93
N PHE A 166 30.39 28.58 -13.47
CA PHE A 166 29.31 27.87 -12.78
C PHE A 166 29.81 27.20 -11.49
N TYR A 167 30.97 26.53 -11.53
CA TYR A 167 31.59 25.97 -10.33
C TYR A 167 31.99 27.05 -9.31
N ARG A 168 32.53 28.20 -9.76
CA ARG A 168 32.81 29.35 -8.89
C ARG A 168 31.54 29.93 -8.25
N LEU A 169 30.45 30.04 -9.01
CA LEU A 169 29.14 30.48 -8.52
C LEU A 169 28.57 29.50 -7.48
N LEU A 170 28.72 28.19 -7.68
CA LEU A 170 28.24 27.18 -6.74
C LEU A 170 29.08 27.09 -5.45
N THR A 171 30.37 27.42 -5.50
CA THR A 171 31.31 27.21 -4.39
C THR A 171 31.63 28.45 -3.57
N ARG A 172 31.37 29.66 -4.09
CA ARG A 172 31.53 30.92 -3.33
C ARG A 172 30.33 31.17 -2.42
N ARG A 173 30.41 30.64 -1.19
CA ARG A 173 29.61 31.09 -0.05
C ARG A 173 29.84 32.59 0.23
N ASP A 174 28.82 33.19 0.83
CA ASP A 174 28.69 34.63 1.08
C ASP A 174 29.90 35.29 1.75
N ALA A 175 30.45 36.30 1.07
CA ALA A 175 31.12 37.43 1.69
C ALA A 175 30.94 38.65 0.76
N HIS A 176 30.70 39.82 1.36
CA HIS A 176 30.55 41.12 0.69
C HIS A 176 29.18 41.46 0.06
N MET A 177 28.15 41.56 0.90
CA MET A 177 26.96 42.36 0.59
C MET A 177 27.30 43.86 0.65
N GLU A 178 27.77 44.44 -0.46
CA GLU A 178 27.74 45.90 -0.61
C GLU A 178 27.48 46.34 -2.06
N ASN A 179 26.29 46.89 -2.27
CA ASN A 179 25.96 47.94 -3.24
C ASN A 179 26.50 47.83 -4.69
N ARG A 180 25.70 47.24 -5.59
CA ARG A 180 25.39 47.95 -6.86
C ARG A 180 24.10 47.52 -7.55
N ILE A 181 23.38 48.54 -8.00
CA ILE A 181 22.20 48.51 -8.85
C ILE A 181 22.55 47.95 -10.24
N ASN A 182 21.90 46.87 -10.71
CA ASN A 182 21.25 46.77 -12.04
C ASN A 182 20.86 45.33 -12.46
N SER A 183 19.56 45.13 -12.68
CA SER A 183 18.92 44.33 -13.76
C SER A 183 19.59 43.04 -14.28
N ALA A 184 19.25 41.90 -13.65
CA ALA A 184 18.79 40.67 -14.34
C ALA A 184 18.39 39.62 -13.27
N ALA A 185 17.12 39.63 -12.85
CA ALA A 185 16.65 38.71 -11.82
C ALA A 185 16.46 37.29 -12.36
N ILE A 186 17.50 36.46 -12.28
CA ILE A 186 17.34 35.01 -12.21
C ILE A 186 17.06 34.68 -10.74
N PRO A 187 15.86 34.19 -10.38
CA PRO A 187 15.58 33.86 -8.99
C PRO A 187 16.40 32.63 -8.59
N VAL A 188 17.41 32.85 -7.76
CA VAL A 188 18.07 31.78 -7.00
C VAL A 188 16.99 31.11 -6.16
N VAL A 189 16.70 29.84 -6.46
CA VAL A 189 15.67 29.04 -5.78
C VAL A 189 16.17 28.65 -4.39
N ALA A 190 16.17 29.62 -3.48
CA ALA A 190 16.30 29.38 -2.05
C ALA A 190 15.00 28.74 -1.58
N PHE A 191 15.05 27.47 -1.18
CA PHE A 191 13.93 26.72 -0.59
C PHE A 191 13.56 27.30 0.79
N THR A 192 12.85 28.42 0.78
CA THR A 192 12.24 28.99 1.98
C THR A 192 11.03 28.16 2.40
N PRO A 193 10.68 28.09 3.70
CA PRO A 193 9.43 27.50 4.16
C PRO A 193 8.18 28.16 3.53
N SER A 194 8.28 29.46 3.17
CA SER A 194 7.24 30.15 2.39
C SER A 194 7.01 29.47 1.04
N MET A 195 8.08 29.13 0.32
CA MET A 195 7.95 28.49 -1.00
C MET A 195 7.41 27.06 -0.91
N ILE A 196 7.70 26.31 0.16
CA ILE A 196 7.04 25.02 0.43
C ILE A 196 5.54 25.24 0.68
N GLY A 197 5.17 26.13 1.61
CA GLY A 197 3.77 26.42 1.91
C GLY A 197 3.00 27.00 0.71
N GLU A 198 3.67 27.76 -0.15
CA GLU A 198 3.12 28.25 -1.42
C GLU A 198 2.93 27.12 -2.45
N ILE A 199 3.87 26.18 -2.57
CA ILE A 199 3.73 25.02 -3.46
C ILE A 199 2.61 24.09 -2.97
N GLU A 200 2.52 23.84 -1.66
CA GLU A 200 1.45 23.05 -1.04
C GLU A 200 0.08 23.73 -1.23
N ASN A 201 -0.01 25.03 -0.92
CA ASN A 201 -1.26 25.79 -0.99
C ASN A 201 -1.72 26.12 -2.42
N ARG A 202 -0.79 26.18 -3.39
CA ARG A 202 -1.07 26.30 -4.85
C ARG A 202 -1.08 24.95 -5.58
N SER A 203 -0.90 23.83 -4.89
CA SER A 203 -0.90 22.52 -5.54
C SER A 203 -2.25 22.27 -6.22
N SER A 204 -2.20 21.68 -7.42
CA SER A 204 -3.41 21.32 -8.17
C SER A 204 -4.32 20.41 -7.33
N TYR A 205 -3.71 19.46 -6.60
CA TYR A 205 -4.39 18.55 -5.67
C TYR A 205 -5.14 19.28 -4.54
N LEU A 206 -4.50 20.20 -3.80
CA LEU A 206 -5.20 20.94 -2.73
C LEU A 206 -6.27 21.89 -3.30
N SER A 207 -6.02 22.46 -4.48
CA SER A 207 -7.00 23.30 -5.18
C SER A 207 -8.22 22.50 -5.62
N ALA A 208 -8.02 21.25 -6.06
CA ALA A 208 -9.08 20.34 -6.43
C ALA A 208 -9.89 19.87 -5.20
N ILE A 209 -9.23 19.55 -4.07
CA ILE A 209 -9.91 19.27 -2.79
C ILE A 209 -10.78 20.46 -2.36
N LYS A 210 -10.26 21.69 -2.37
CA LYS A 210 -11.05 22.89 -2.03
C LYS A 210 -12.23 23.09 -2.99
N SER A 211 -12.04 22.83 -4.29
CA SER A 211 -13.11 22.85 -5.29
C SER A 211 -14.20 21.81 -5.00
N ASP A 212 -13.82 20.58 -4.61
CA ASP A 212 -14.78 19.53 -4.26
C ASP A 212 -15.54 19.84 -2.97
N VAL A 213 -14.85 20.33 -1.94
CA VAL A 213 -15.47 20.76 -0.66
C VAL A 213 -16.55 21.83 -0.90
N GLU A 214 -16.30 22.79 -1.79
CA GLU A 214 -17.27 23.83 -2.12
C GLU A 214 -18.40 23.33 -3.04
N LYS A 215 -18.07 22.64 -4.14
CA LYS A 215 -19.04 22.24 -5.18
C LYS A 215 -19.89 21.02 -4.83
N GLN A 216 -19.38 20.13 -3.99
CA GLN A 216 -20.04 18.87 -3.63
C GLN A 216 -20.67 18.93 -2.23
N LYS A 217 -20.79 20.12 -1.63
CA LYS A 217 -21.32 20.33 -0.28
C LYS A 217 -22.72 19.74 -0.09
N GLU A 218 -23.63 19.98 -1.03
CA GLU A 218 -25.00 19.45 -1.00
C GLU A 218 -25.01 17.92 -1.14
N PHE A 219 -24.11 17.37 -1.94
CA PHE A 219 -23.93 15.94 -2.14
C PHE A 219 -23.39 15.26 -0.88
N ILE A 220 -22.35 15.81 -0.24
CA ILE A 220 -21.84 15.29 1.04
C ILE A 220 -22.90 15.42 2.15
N ASN A 221 -23.64 16.54 2.21
CA ASN A 221 -24.76 16.70 3.15
C ASN A 221 -25.92 15.71 2.90
N PHE A 222 -26.10 15.23 1.67
CA PHE A 222 -27.00 14.12 1.38
C PHE A 222 -26.42 12.80 1.89
N LEU A 223 -25.16 12.46 1.56
CA LEU A 223 -24.51 11.24 2.05
C LEU A 223 -24.48 11.17 3.59
N ILE A 224 -24.25 12.29 4.28
CA ILE A 224 -24.33 12.38 5.75
C ILE A 224 -25.68 11.90 6.25
N LYS A 225 -26.79 12.41 5.68
CA LYS A 225 -28.15 12.01 6.08
C LYS A 225 -28.44 10.54 5.79
N GLU A 226 -27.98 10.02 4.66
CA GLU A 226 -28.16 8.60 4.33
C GLU A 226 -27.35 7.70 5.27
N VAL A 227 -26.11 8.06 5.64
CA VAL A 227 -25.31 7.29 6.62
C VAL A 227 -25.86 7.44 8.06
N GLU A 228 -26.34 8.62 8.45
CA GLU A 228 -26.97 8.82 9.76
C GLU A 228 -28.27 8.02 9.88
N SER A 229 -29.13 8.06 8.86
CA SER A 229 -30.42 7.34 8.83
C SER A 229 -30.30 5.85 8.50
N ALA A 230 -29.15 5.37 8.01
CA ALA A 230 -28.89 3.97 7.72
C ALA A 230 -29.18 3.07 8.94
N ALA A 231 -30.28 2.31 8.86
CA ALA A 231 -30.69 1.36 9.88
C ALA A 231 -31.15 0.09 9.16
N PHE A 232 -30.26 -0.90 9.09
CA PHE A 232 -30.47 -2.12 8.33
C PHE A 232 -30.92 -3.27 9.24
N LYS A 233 -31.70 -4.20 8.69
CA LYS A 233 -32.05 -5.47 9.35
C LYS A 233 -31.12 -6.60 8.92
N GLU A 234 -30.79 -6.63 7.63
CA GLU A 234 -29.94 -7.65 7.03
C GLU A 234 -28.55 -7.10 6.72
N ILE A 235 -27.52 -7.90 7.00
CA ILE A 235 -26.13 -7.57 6.68
C ILE A 235 -25.89 -7.51 5.16
N SER A 236 -26.72 -8.19 4.36
CA SER A 236 -26.74 -8.08 2.89
C SER A 236 -27.07 -6.66 2.41
N ASP A 237 -28.00 -5.96 3.07
CA ASP A 237 -28.35 -4.57 2.75
C ASP A 237 -27.18 -3.63 3.11
N VAL A 238 -26.49 -3.88 4.23
CA VAL A 238 -25.27 -3.16 4.61
C VAL A 238 -24.19 -3.29 3.54
N LYS A 239 -23.95 -4.49 2.99
CA LYS A 239 -22.98 -4.71 1.89
C LYS A 239 -23.35 -3.88 0.64
N ALA A 240 -24.64 -3.87 0.28
CA ALA A 240 -25.13 -3.11 -0.87
C ALA A 240 -25.01 -1.59 -0.65
N PHE A 241 -25.34 -1.12 0.56
CA PHE A 241 -25.20 0.28 0.96
C PHE A 241 -23.75 0.74 1.00
N VAL A 242 -22.84 -0.02 1.62
CA VAL A 242 -21.40 0.30 1.65
C VAL A 242 -20.83 0.36 0.24
N LYS A 243 -21.19 -0.60 -0.62
CA LYS A 243 -20.79 -0.56 -2.03
C LYS A 243 -21.26 0.72 -2.73
N TRP A 244 -22.54 1.09 -2.57
CA TRP A 244 -23.08 2.34 -3.12
C TRP A 244 -22.39 3.58 -2.55
N LEU A 245 -22.10 3.60 -1.24
CA LEU A 245 -21.45 4.71 -0.55
C LEU A 245 -20.01 4.90 -1.06
N ASP A 246 -19.26 3.81 -1.21
CA ASP A 246 -17.89 3.83 -1.76
C ASP A 246 -17.91 4.19 -3.26
N ASP A 247 -18.89 3.70 -4.03
CA ASP A 247 -19.06 4.08 -5.44
C ASP A 247 -19.39 5.59 -5.60
N GLU A 248 -20.22 6.17 -4.72
CA GLU A 248 -20.53 7.61 -4.75
C GLU A 248 -19.36 8.46 -4.21
N LEU A 249 -18.68 8.05 -3.13
CA LEU A 249 -17.48 8.75 -2.64
C LEU A 249 -16.27 8.66 -3.61
N SER A 250 -16.25 7.68 -4.52
CA SER A 250 -15.23 7.57 -5.58
C SER A 250 -15.24 8.72 -6.60
N SER A 251 -16.26 9.60 -6.60
CA SER A 251 -16.25 10.82 -7.43
C SER A 251 -15.46 11.98 -6.83
N LEU A 252 -15.00 11.85 -5.58
CA LEU A 252 -14.15 12.84 -4.92
C LEU A 252 -12.69 12.67 -5.35
N VAL A 253 -11.93 13.77 -5.44
CA VAL A 253 -10.49 13.72 -5.72
C VAL A 253 -9.72 13.00 -4.61
N ASP A 254 -10.15 13.16 -3.37
CA ASP A 254 -9.65 12.42 -2.21
C ASP A 254 -10.76 12.38 -1.14
N GLU A 255 -11.33 11.20 -0.90
CA GLU A 255 -12.41 11.01 0.09
C GLU A 255 -12.01 11.57 1.46
N ARG A 256 -10.84 11.18 1.99
CA ARG A 256 -10.46 11.49 3.38
C ARG A 256 -10.11 12.96 3.53
N ALA A 257 -9.45 13.56 2.54
CA ALA A 257 -9.10 14.97 2.57
C ALA A 257 -10.34 15.87 2.38
N VAL A 258 -11.29 15.50 1.51
CA VAL A 258 -12.55 16.24 1.34
C VAL A 258 -13.42 16.11 2.59
N LEU A 259 -13.73 14.88 3.04
CA LEU A 259 -14.64 14.63 4.17
C LEU A 259 -14.16 15.26 5.49
N LYS A 260 -12.84 15.43 5.69
CA LYS A 260 -12.27 16.14 6.85
C LYS A 260 -12.79 17.58 7.01
N HIS A 261 -13.25 18.23 5.93
CA HIS A 261 -13.81 19.57 5.98
C HIS A 261 -15.29 19.60 6.43
N PHE A 262 -15.93 18.44 6.58
CA PHE A 262 -17.33 18.28 6.96
C PHE A 262 -17.41 17.72 8.40
N PRO A 263 -17.51 18.58 9.44
CA PRO A 263 -17.49 18.12 10.84
C PRO A 263 -18.73 17.30 11.25
N GLN A 264 -19.77 17.30 10.41
CA GLN A 264 -20.96 16.46 10.57
C GLN A 264 -20.84 15.09 9.87
N TRP A 265 -19.68 14.76 9.28
CA TRP A 265 -19.48 13.45 8.70
C TRP A 265 -19.54 12.36 9.79
N PRO A 266 -20.45 11.37 9.70
CA PRO A 266 -20.62 10.34 10.72
C PRO A 266 -19.54 9.24 10.59
N GLU A 267 -18.26 9.63 10.68
CA GLU A 267 -17.07 8.81 10.47
C GLU A 267 -17.15 7.45 11.19
N ARG A 268 -17.49 7.48 12.49
CA ARG A 268 -17.66 6.26 13.32
C ARG A 268 -18.69 5.28 12.77
N LYS A 269 -19.76 5.78 12.14
CA LYS A 269 -20.83 4.93 11.58
C LYS A 269 -20.47 4.45 10.19
N ALA A 270 -19.91 5.31 9.33
CA ALA A 270 -19.40 4.93 8.02
C ALA A 270 -18.32 3.83 8.12
N ASP A 271 -17.36 4.00 9.02
CA ASP A 271 -16.29 3.04 9.24
C ASP A 271 -16.80 1.73 9.85
N ALA A 272 -17.76 1.77 10.78
CA ALA A 272 -18.36 0.55 11.34
C ALA A 272 -19.22 -0.22 10.31
N LEU A 273 -19.93 0.48 9.41
CA LEU A 273 -20.65 -0.15 8.29
C LEU A 273 -19.67 -0.85 7.35
N ARG A 274 -18.56 -0.20 7.00
CA ARG A 274 -17.47 -0.78 6.20
C ARG A 274 -16.81 -1.97 6.89
N GLU A 275 -16.51 -1.86 8.18
CA GLU A 275 -15.96 -2.96 9.01
C GLU A 275 -16.92 -4.17 9.00
N ALA A 276 -18.21 -3.94 9.24
CA ALA A 276 -19.22 -5.01 9.25
C ALA A 276 -19.37 -5.67 7.87
N ALA A 277 -19.48 -4.88 6.80
CA ALA A 277 -19.58 -5.38 5.42
C ALA A 277 -18.32 -6.17 5.00
N PHE A 278 -17.14 -5.70 5.40
CA PHE A 278 -15.88 -6.39 5.15
C PHE A 278 -15.79 -7.71 5.92
N ASN A 279 -15.98 -7.69 7.24
CA ASN A 279 -15.88 -8.86 8.11
C ASN A 279 -16.86 -9.97 7.68
N TYR A 280 -18.12 -9.60 7.44
CA TYR A 280 -19.10 -10.56 6.93
C TYR A 280 -18.70 -11.12 5.55
N ARG A 281 -18.24 -10.28 4.62
CA ARG A 281 -17.78 -10.73 3.30
C ARG A 281 -16.59 -11.70 3.44
N ASP A 282 -15.61 -11.39 4.28
CA ASP A 282 -14.42 -12.21 4.48
C ASP A 282 -14.80 -13.60 5.02
N LEU A 283 -15.67 -13.66 6.04
CA LEU A 283 -16.20 -14.92 6.56
C LEU A 283 -17.00 -15.70 5.50
N THR A 284 -17.91 -15.06 4.75
CA THR A 284 -18.66 -15.77 3.68
C THR A 284 -17.76 -16.24 2.53
N ASN A 285 -16.68 -15.52 2.23
CA ASN A 285 -15.71 -15.95 1.24
C ASN A 285 -14.93 -17.17 1.75
N LEU A 286 -14.52 -17.18 3.01
CA LEU A 286 -13.80 -18.29 3.65
C LEU A 286 -14.69 -19.53 3.79
N GLU A 287 -15.95 -19.37 4.20
CA GLU A 287 -16.99 -20.41 4.16
C GLU A 287 -17.13 -21.00 2.76
N SER A 288 -17.17 -20.16 1.72
CA SER A 288 -17.27 -20.63 0.33
C SER A 288 -15.99 -21.34 -0.12
N GLU A 289 -14.82 -20.94 0.35
CA GLU A 289 -13.54 -21.58 0.05
C GLU A 289 -13.44 -22.96 0.70
N VAL A 290 -13.93 -23.12 1.94
CA VAL A 290 -14.06 -24.42 2.63
C VAL A 290 -15.09 -25.29 1.94
N SER A 291 -16.29 -24.75 1.65
CA SER A 291 -17.39 -25.49 1.01
C SER A 291 -17.08 -25.94 -0.42
N SER A 292 -16.27 -25.17 -1.17
CA SER A 292 -15.84 -25.51 -2.53
C SER A 292 -14.46 -26.18 -2.59
N PHE A 293 -13.84 -26.47 -1.44
CA PHE A 293 -12.57 -27.19 -1.40
C PHE A 293 -12.76 -28.61 -1.94
N GLN A 294 -12.20 -28.86 -3.12
CA GLN A 294 -12.19 -30.17 -3.75
C GLN A 294 -10.74 -30.67 -3.84
N ASP A 295 -10.49 -31.85 -3.27
CA ASP A 295 -9.17 -32.47 -3.37
C ASP A 295 -8.87 -32.86 -4.83
N ASN A 296 -7.67 -32.52 -5.29
CA ASN A 296 -7.23 -32.75 -6.65
C ASN A 296 -6.52 -34.10 -6.73
N THR A 297 -7.25 -35.13 -7.14
CA THR A 297 -6.72 -36.51 -7.26
C THR A 297 -5.55 -36.68 -8.24
N LYS A 298 -5.17 -35.63 -8.99
CA LYS A 298 -4.00 -35.61 -9.88
C LYS A 298 -2.73 -35.04 -9.20
N GLU A 299 -2.84 -34.62 -7.95
CA GLU A 299 -1.80 -33.91 -7.22
C GLU A 299 -1.11 -34.82 -6.18
N PRO A 300 0.18 -34.60 -5.85
CA PRO A 300 0.81 -35.31 -4.75
C PRO A 300 0.12 -35.03 -3.42
N LEU A 301 -0.22 -36.09 -2.67
CA LEU A 301 -0.94 -36.03 -1.39
C LEU A 301 -0.37 -35.00 -0.38
N ILE A 302 0.95 -34.81 -0.36
CA ILE A 302 1.61 -33.84 0.53
C ILE A 302 1.19 -32.39 0.20
N GLN A 303 0.96 -32.08 -1.09
CA GLN A 303 0.57 -30.74 -1.53
C GLN A 303 -0.93 -30.48 -1.25
N SER A 304 -1.80 -31.46 -1.50
CA SER A 304 -3.22 -31.31 -1.17
C SER A 304 -3.46 -31.23 0.34
N LEU A 305 -2.77 -32.07 1.13
CA LEU A 305 -2.77 -31.99 2.60
C LEU A 305 -2.26 -30.62 3.08
N GLY A 306 -1.18 -30.11 2.49
CA GLY A 306 -0.65 -28.78 2.81
C GLY A 306 -1.64 -27.65 2.54
N ARG A 307 -2.44 -27.73 1.46
CA ARG A 307 -3.53 -26.75 1.21
C ARG A 307 -4.69 -26.90 2.19
N MET A 308 -5.11 -28.14 2.48
CA MET A 308 -6.18 -28.43 3.43
C MET A 308 -5.84 -27.87 4.82
N GLN A 309 -4.62 -28.13 5.30
CA GLN A 309 -4.13 -27.58 6.56
C GLN A 309 -4.02 -26.05 6.52
N ALA A 310 -3.48 -25.46 5.45
CA ALA A 310 -3.40 -24.00 5.33
C ALA A 310 -4.78 -23.30 5.32
N LEU A 311 -5.81 -23.99 4.80
CA LEU A 311 -7.19 -23.51 4.83
C LEU A 311 -7.80 -23.66 6.24
N GLN A 312 -7.60 -24.79 6.91
CA GLN A 312 -7.98 -25.01 8.30
C GLN A 312 -7.33 -23.97 9.23
N ASP A 313 -6.02 -23.75 9.13
CA ASP A 313 -5.30 -22.74 9.91
C ASP A 313 -5.88 -21.33 9.68
N ARG A 314 -6.33 -21.01 8.46
CA ARG A 314 -6.97 -19.72 8.14
C ARG A 314 -8.36 -19.61 8.74
N LEU A 315 -9.14 -20.69 8.67
CA LEU A 315 -10.47 -20.82 9.27
C LEU A 315 -10.39 -20.57 10.78
N GLU A 316 -9.58 -21.36 11.48
CA GLU A 316 -9.41 -21.28 12.94
C GLU A 316 -8.93 -19.89 13.37
N ARG A 317 -7.93 -19.31 12.67
CA ARG A 317 -7.44 -17.95 12.98
C ARG A 317 -8.51 -16.88 12.77
N SER A 318 -9.33 -16.97 11.72
CA SER A 318 -10.39 -15.99 11.45
C SER A 318 -11.53 -16.11 12.47
N VAL A 319 -11.98 -17.34 12.74
CA VAL A 319 -13.01 -17.64 13.74
C VAL A 319 -12.56 -17.16 15.11
N ASN A 320 -11.42 -17.63 15.63
CA ASN A 320 -10.89 -17.28 16.95
C ASN A 320 -10.67 -15.76 17.13
N ASN A 321 -10.18 -15.06 16.11
CA ASN A 321 -10.04 -13.59 16.20
C ASN A 321 -11.40 -12.88 16.26
N THR A 322 -12.39 -13.37 15.51
CA THR A 322 -13.77 -12.88 15.55
C THR A 322 -14.39 -13.17 16.91
N GLU A 323 -14.24 -14.38 17.45
CA GLU A 323 -14.72 -14.76 18.79
C GLU A 323 -14.17 -13.84 19.88
N ARG A 324 -12.85 -13.64 19.89
CA ARG A 324 -12.13 -12.84 20.90
C ARG A 324 -12.50 -11.35 20.88
N THR A 325 -13.15 -10.87 19.80
CA THR A 325 -13.57 -9.47 19.65
C THR A 325 -15.09 -9.30 19.54
N ARG A 326 -15.84 -10.41 19.55
CA ARG A 326 -17.29 -10.52 19.32
C ARG A 326 -18.11 -9.56 20.16
N GLU A 327 -17.95 -9.58 21.49
CA GLU A 327 -18.78 -8.76 22.40
C GLU A 327 -18.56 -7.26 22.15
N SER A 328 -17.33 -6.87 21.80
CA SER A 328 -17.00 -5.48 21.48
C SER A 328 -17.59 -5.06 20.13
N MET A 329 -17.52 -5.92 19.11
CA MET A 329 -18.16 -5.67 17.81
C MET A 329 -19.68 -5.58 17.93
N ILE A 330 -20.32 -6.56 18.59
CA ILE A 330 -21.77 -6.58 18.82
C ILE A 330 -22.23 -5.31 19.53
N LYS A 331 -21.50 -4.85 20.56
CA LYS A 331 -21.83 -3.60 21.24
C LYS A 331 -21.76 -2.40 20.29
N ARG A 332 -20.64 -2.20 19.58
CA ARG A 332 -20.48 -1.09 18.63
C ARG A 332 -21.53 -1.11 17.52
N TYR A 333 -21.84 -2.28 16.97
CA TYR A 333 -22.82 -2.44 15.89
C TYR A 333 -24.24 -2.17 16.38
N ARG A 334 -24.62 -2.65 17.57
CA ARG A 334 -25.90 -2.32 18.22
C ARG A 334 -26.05 -0.81 18.44
N ASP A 335 -25.02 -0.17 18.99
CA ASP A 335 -25.01 1.29 19.26
C ASP A 335 -25.16 2.11 17.96
N LEU A 336 -24.76 1.57 16.81
CA LEU A 336 -24.78 2.21 15.49
C LEU A 336 -25.91 1.73 14.56
N GLN A 337 -26.82 0.87 15.04
CA GLN A 337 -27.94 0.28 14.28
C GLN A 337 -27.49 -0.57 13.06
N ILE A 338 -26.39 -1.29 13.25
CA ILE A 338 -25.82 -2.24 12.28
C ILE A 338 -26.21 -3.67 12.70
N PRO A 339 -26.70 -4.53 11.79
CA PRO A 339 -26.92 -5.94 12.04
C PRO A 339 -25.70 -6.63 12.67
N TRP A 340 -25.92 -7.33 13.78
CA TRP A 340 -24.90 -7.98 14.61
C TRP A 340 -25.24 -9.46 14.88
N GLU A 341 -26.44 -9.89 14.48
CA GLU A 341 -27.00 -11.22 14.72
C GLU A 341 -26.18 -12.33 14.03
N TRP A 342 -25.51 -12.02 12.91
CA TRP A 342 -24.60 -12.93 12.20
C TRP A 342 -23.28 -13.21 12.95
N LEU A 343 -22.92 -12.40 13.97
CA LEU A 343 -21.79 -12.62 14.87
C LEU A 343 -22.13 -13.56 16.05
N LEU A 344 -23.37 -14.01 16.18
CA LEU A 344 -23.78 -14.97 17.21
C LEU A 344 -23.41 -16.40 16.81
N ASN A 345 -23.23 -17.26 17.81
CA ASN A 345 -22.96 -18.69 17.61
C ASN A 345 -24.12 -19.44 16.93
N THR A 346 -25.28 -18.80 16.73
CA THR A 346 -26.40 -19.31 15.94
C THR A 346 -26.43 -18.77 14.50
N GLY A 347 -25.54 -17.84 14.17
CA GLY A 347 -25.38 -17.24 12.83
C GLY A 347 -24.11 -17.74 12.14
N LEU A 348 -23.61 -16.94 11.19
CA LEU A 348 -22.50 -17.30 10.30
C LEU A 348 -21.26 -17.81 11.06
N ILE A 349 -20.86 -17.17 12.16
CA ILE A 349 -19.67 -17.59 12.91
C ILE A 349 -19.82 -19.00 13.54
N GLY A 350 -21.03 -19.42 13.89
CA GLY A 350 -21.30 -20.76 14.41
C GLY A 350 -21.37 -21.83 13.31
N GLN A 351 -21.79 -21.44 12.11
CA GLN A 351 -21.72 -22.31 10.92
C GLN A 351 -20.25 -22.53 10.52
N VAL A 352 -19.50 -21.43 10.33
CA VAL A 352 -18.09 -21.43 9.92
C VAL A 352 -17.17 -22.09 10.96
N GLY A 353 -17.48 -21.99 12.27
CA GLY A 353 -16.75 -22.67 13.34
C GLY A 353 -17.15 -24.13 13.59
N GLY A 354 -18.17 -24.64 12.89
CA GLY A 354 -18.67 -26.02 13.00
C GLY A 354 -18.38 -26.89 11.76
N MET A 355 -17.64 -26.36 10.78
CA MET A 355 -17.17 -27.03 9.56
C MET A 355 -15.75 -27.57 9.74
#